data_AF-A0A957IEJ8-F1
#
_entry.id   AF-A0A957IEJ8-F1
#
_cell.length_a   1.000
_cell.length_b   1.000
_cell.length_c   1.000
_cell.angle_alpha   90.00
_cell.angle_beta   90.00
_cell.angle_gamma   90.00
#
_symmetry.space_group_name_H-M   'P 1'
#
loop_
_entity.id
_entity.type
_entity.pdbx_description
1 polymer ?
#
loop_
_entity_poly.entity_id
_entity_poly.type
_entity_poly.pdbx_seq_one_letter_code
_entity_poly.pdbx_strand_id
1 'polypeptide(L)'
;TVYAGVEDAALFRSSDGGQTWQELDGLREVKGDLWQPGAGGMCLHTILLDPRDPNRIYIAISAAGAFRTTDGGETWQPINRGLMTTNELPDSQPEVGFCVHNLAIHPNRPDVLFMQKHWDVMRSNDAGGEWHEVSGNLPSDFGFPIAVHSHEPETIYVVPIKSDSEH
;
A
#
# COMPACT_ATOMS: atom_id res chain seq x y z
N THR A 1 7.33 5.63 -19.25
CA THR A 1 7.89 5.39 -17.92
C THR A 1 7.29 4.13 -17.36
N VAL A 2 8.11 3.27 -16.75
CA VAL A 2 7.68 2.03 -16.06
C VAL A 2 8.30 2.04 -14.67
N TYR A 3 7.60 1.48 -13.69
CA TYR A 3 8.10 1.30 -12.33
C TYR A 3 8.08 -0.19 -11.99
N ALA A 4 9.02 -0.63 -11.14
CA ALA A 4 9.12 -2.00 -10.67
C ALA A 4 9.43 -2.02 -9.17
N GLY A 5 8.67 -2.82 -8.43
CA GLY A 5 8.93 -3.14 -7.03
C GLY A 5 9.60 -4.50 -6.92
N VAL A 6 10.42 -4.69 -5.89
CA VAL A 6 11.18 -5.95 -5.66
C VAL A 6 11.12 -6.40 -4.20
N GLU A 7 11.57 -7.64 -3.94
CA GLU A 7 11.56 -8.34 -2.64
C GLU A 7 12.45 -7.70 -1.54
N ASP A 8 13.34 -6.77 -1.90
CA ASP A 8 14.10 -5.98 -0.92
C ASP A 8 13.40 -4.65 -0.58
N ALA A 9 12.08 -4.57 -0.79
CA ALA A 9 11.29 -3.35 -0.65
C ALA A 9 11.90 -2.13 -1.40
N ALA A 10 12.46 -2.39 -2.59
CA ALA A 10 13.07 -1.35 -3.42
C ALA A 10 12.15 -0.97 -4.58
N LEU A 11 12.28 0.28 -5.03
CA LEU A 11 11.55 0.82 -6.17
C LEU A 11 12.53 1.20 -7.27
N PHE A 12 12.28 0.72 -8.48
CA PHE A 12 13.02 1.07 -9.68
C PHE A 12 12.14 1.79 -10.68
N ARG A 13 12.75 2.68 -11.46
CA ARG A 13 12.12 3.41 -12.56
C ARG A 13 12.88 3.18 -13.85
N SER A 14 12.14 3.04 -14.93
CA SER A 14 12.64 3.04 -16.29
C SER A 14 11.99 4.15 -17.11
N SER A 15 12.80 4.91 -17.86
CA SER A 15 12.34 5.95 -18.80
C SER A 15 12.34 5.48 -20.26
N ASP A 16 12.87 4.29 -20.55
CA ASP A 16 13.10 3.76 -21.90
C ASP A 16 12.27 2.50 -22.21
N GLY A 17 11.17 2.30 -21.48
CA GLY A 17 10.25 1.19 -21.70
C GLY A 17 10.71 -0.13 -21.06
N GLY A 18 11.54 -0.07 -20.03
CA GLY A 18 12.01 -1.22 -19.26
C GLY A 18 13.34 -1.81 -19.77
N GLN A 19 14.05 -1.11 -20.65
CA GLN A 19 15.36 -1.56 -21.15
C GLN A 19 16.47 -1.30 -20.13
N THR A 20 16.43 -0.15 -19.46
CA THR A 20 17.31 0.19 -18.34
C THR A 20 16.50 0.66 -17.13
N TRP A 21 17.07 0.43 -15.95
CA TRP A 21 16.43 0.68 -14.66
C TRP A 21 17.36 1.45 -13.74
N GLN A 22 16.79 2.44 -13.06
CA GLN A 22 17.46 3.21 -12.01
C GLN A 22 16.66 3.04 -10.72
N GLU A 23 17.34 2.78 -9.60
CA GLU A 23 16.72 2.76 -8.29
C GLU A 23 16.26 4.17 -7.90
N LEU A 24 15.09 4.27 -7.28
CA LEU A 24 14.64 5.45 -6.55
C LEU A 24 15.01 5.24 -5.08
N ASP A 25 16.25 5.59 -4.76
CA ASP A 25 16.91 5.30 -3.49
C ASP A 25 16.36 6.11 -2.30
N GLY A 26 15.63 7.19 -2.55
CA GLY A 26 14.95 7.97 -1.50
C GLY A 26 14.04 7.14 -0.59
N LEU A 27 13.53 5.99 -1.06
CA LEU A 27 12.74 5.07 -0.24
C LEU A 27 13.57 4.40 0.87
N ARG A 28 14.88 4.26 0.66
CA ARG A 28 15.79 3.63 1.64
C ARG A 28 15.93 4.45 2.91
N GLU A 29 15.77 5.77 2.81
CA GLU A 29 15.88 6.71 3.95
C GLU A 29 14.75 6.54 4.98
N VAL A 30 13.62 5.94 4.60
CA VAL A 30 12.50 5.66 5.50
C VAL A 30 12.39 4.19 5.93
N LYS A 31 13.38 3.37 5.56
CA LYS A 31 13.47 1.98 6.01
C LYS A 31 13.78 1.98 7.51
N GLY A 32 12.91 1.33 8.29
CA GLY A 32 13.06 1.20 9.74
C GLY A 32 13.15 -0.24 10.19
N ASP A 33 13.45 -0.45 11.47
CA ASP A 33 13.64 -1.78 12.07
C ASP A 33 12.39 -2.68 12.01
N LEU A 34 11.20 -2.08 11.83
CA LEU A 34 9.92 -2.80 11.71
C LEU A 34 9.61 -3.26 10.27
N TRP A 35 10.48 -2.98 9.29
CA TRP A 35 10.36 -3.57 7.97
C TRP A 35 10.90 -4.99 8.04
N GLN A 36 9.99 -5.96 8.21
CA GLN A 36 10.35 -7.36 8.40
C GLN A 36 9.65 -8.21 7.34
N PRO A 37 10.34 -9.18 6.73
CA PRO A 37 9.72 -10.06 5.76
C PRO A 37 8.62 -10.89 6.43
N GLY A 38 7.44 -10.94 5.82
CA GLY A 38 6.42 -11.91 6.18
C GLY A 38 6.71 -13.28 5.56
N ALA A 39 5.72 -14.19 5.62
CA ALA A 39 5.83 -15.50 4.96
C ALA A 39 6.06 -15.42 3.43
N GLY A 40 5.69 -14.29 2.81
CA GLY A 40 5.89 -14.01 1.39
C GLY A 40 7.12 -13.17 1.03
N GLY A 41 8.03 -12.91 1.98
CA GLY A 41 9.18 -12.00 1.79
C GLY A 41 8.82 -10.52 2.02
N MET A 42 9.77 -9.60 1.77
CA MET A 42 9.60 -8.15 1.99
C MET A 42 9.35 -7.40 0.67
N CYS A 43 8.27 -7.73 -0.03
CA CYS A 43 8.08 -7.25 -1.41
C CYS A 43 7.37 -5.89 -1.49
N LEU A 44 7.92 -4.97 -2.29
CA LEU A 44 7.19 -3.83 -2.83
C LEU A 44 6.35 -4.33 -4.01
N HIS A 45 5.03 -4.40 -3.84
CA HIS A 45 4.14 -5.06 -4.81
C HIS A 45 3.14 -4.12 -5.47
N THR A 46 2.67 -3.09 -4.75
CA THR A 46 1.70 -2.13 -5.28
C THR A 46 2.39 -0.81 -5.56
N ILE A 47 2.21 -0.27 -6.76
CA ILE A 47 2.69 1.05 -7.19
C ILE A 47 1.53 1.75 -7.88
N LEU A 48 1.05 2.85 -7.30
CA LEU A 48 -0.02 3.66 -7.86
C LEU A 48 0.51 5.05 -8.19
N LEU A 49 0.24 5.51 -9.41
CA LEU A 49 0.57 6.86 -9.86
C LEU A 49 -0.68 7.74 -9.77
N ASP A 50 -0.55 8.96 -9.24
CA ASP A 50 -1.66 9.92 -9.33
C ASP A 50 -1.81 10.39 -10.80
N PRO A 51 -2.99 10.22 -11.43
CA PRO A 51 -3.22 10.69 -12.80
C PRO A 51 -3.20 12.23 -12.95
N ARG A 52 -3.31 13.00 -11.86
CA ARG A 52 -3.27 14.47 -11.84
C ARG A 52 -1.88 15.02 -11.57
N ASP A 53 -0.99 14.24 -10.96
CA ASP A 53 0.35 14.68 -10.56
C ASP A 53 1.38 13.54 -10.71
N PRO A 54 2.25 13.59 -11.73
CA PRO A 54 3.25 12.54 -11.95
C PRO A 54 4.32 12.45 -10.85
N ASN A 55 4.44 13.45 -9.97
CA ASN A 55 5.36 13.41 -8.84
C ASN A 55 4.76 12.72 -7.61
N ARG A 56 3.44 12.48 -7.61
CA ARG A 56 2.76 11.79 -6.52
C ARG A 56 2.60 10.30 -6.80
N ILE A 57 3.32 9.49 -6.02
CA ILE A 57 3.33 8.04 -6.13
C ILE A 57 3.00 7.44 -4.77
N TYR A 58 2.20 6.38 -4.79
CA TYR A 58 1.90 5.55 -3.63
C TYR A 58 2.48 4.17 -3.83
N ILE A 59 3.00 3.58 -2.77
CA ILE A 59 3.50 2.21 -2.77
C ILE A 59 2.99 1.44 -1.56
N ALA A 60 2.90 0.12 -1.70
CA ALA A 60 2.66 -0.79 -0.58
C ALA A 60 3.74 -1.87 -0.53
N ILE A 61 4.16 -2.17 0.70
CA ILE A 61 5.21 -3.14 1.03
C ILE A 61 4.68 -4.05 2.15
N SER A 62 4.79 -5.37 1.96
CA SER A 62 4.43 -6.36 2.98
C SER A 62 5.70 -7.00 3.55
N ALA A 63 6.03 -6.89 4.84
CA ALA A 63 5.41 -6.07 5.88
C ALA A 63 6.28 -4.83 6.18
N ALA A 64 5.74 -3.65 5.84
CA ALA A 64 6.29 -2.34 6.17
C ALA A 64 5.21 -1.26 6.12
N GLY A 65 4.19 -1.44 5.27
CA GLY A 65 3.03 -0.58 5.19
C GLY A 65 2.91 0.13 3.85
N ALA A 66 2.16 1.23 3.83
CA ALA A 66 2.00 2.10 2.69
C ALA A 66 2.84 3.37 2.83
N PHE A 67 3.38 3.85 1.71
CA PHE A 67 4.18 5.06 1.64
C PHE A 67 3.75 5.93 0.46
N ARG A 68 4.00 7.23 0.59
CA ARG A 68 3.72 8.23 -0.45
C ARG A 68 4.93 9.12 -0.66
N THR A 69 5.17 9.49 -1.90
CA THR A 69 6.04 10.61 -2.31
C THR A 69 5.20 11.68 -3.00
N THR A 70 5.66 12.93 -2.97
CA THR A 70 5.11 14.05 -3.75
C THR A 70 6.16 14.77 -4.58
N ASP A 71 7.38 14.22 -4.65
CA ASP A 71 8.54 14.79 -5.34
C ASP A 71 9.15 13.80 -6.35
N GLY A 72 8.35 12.84 -6.82
CA GLY A 72 8.78 11.88 -7.84
C GLY A 72 9.65 10.73 -7.31
N GLY A 73 9.71 10.56 -5.98
CA GLY A 73 10.41 9.48 -5.30
C GLY A 73 11.73 9.89 -4.66
N GLU A 74 12.03 11.19 -4.60
CA GLU A 74 13.20 11.73 -3.90
C GLU A 74 13.05 11.58 -2.38
N THR A 75 11.85 11.85 -1.85
CA THR A 75 11.51 11.62 -0.44
C THR A 75 10.19 10.88 -0.30
N TRP A 76 10.07 10.13 0.80
CA TRP A 76 8.91 9.30 1.10
C TRP A 76 8.41 9.57 2.51
N GLN A 77 7.11 9.37 2.70
CA GLN A 77 6.45 9.45 4.01
C GLN A 77 5.57 8.21 4.22
N PRO A 78 5.57 7.62 5.42
CA PRO A 78 4.59 6.60 5.76
C PRO A 78 3.18 7.20 5.76
N ILE A 79 2.20 6.43 5.30
CA ILE A 79 0.79 6.82 5.23
C ILE A 79 -0.07 5.72 5.88
N ASN A 80 0.23 5.39 7.14
CA ASN A 80 -0.37 4.27 7.87
C ASN A 80 -1.23 4.71 9.07
N ARG A 81 -1.47 6.01 9.24
CA ARG A 81 -2.23 6.53 10.37
C ARG A 81 -3.67 6.01 10.34
N GLY A 82 -4.17 5.54 11.48
CA GLY A 82 -5.51 4.97 11.61
C GLY A 82 -5.57 3.46 11.35
N LEU A 83 -4.47 2.84 10.94
CA LEU A 83 -4.36 1.38 10.90
C LEU A 83 -4.17 0.84 12.33
N MET A 84 -4.91 -0.23 12.65
CA MET A 84 -4.81 -0.91 13.94
C MET A 84 -3.91 -2.15 13.82
N THR A 85 -3.17 -2.44 14.89
CA THR A 85 -2.36 -3.66 15.04
C THR A 85 -3.11 -4.65 15.92
N THR A 86 -3.22 -5.89 15.45
CA THR A 86 -3.77 -7.02 16.20
C THR A 86 -2.65 -8.01 16.49
N ASN A 87 -1.82 -7.68 17.49
CA ASN A 87 -0.73 -8.53 18.01
C ASN A 87 0.47 -8.78 17.08
N GLU A 88 0.54 -8.14 15.91
CA GLU A 88 1.69 -8.30 14.99
C GLU A 88 2.86 -7.38 15.30
N LEU A 89 2.59 -6.23 15.93
CA LEU A 89 3.58 -5.18 16.14
C LEU A 89 3.74 -4.86 17.64
N PRO A 90 4.98 -4.58 18.10
CA PRO A 90 5.28 -4.39 19.52
C PRO A 90 4.72 -3.08 20.10
N ASP A 91 4.53 -2.06 19.26
CA ASP A 91 3.95 -0.78 19.64
C ASP A 91 2.44 -0.75 19.39
N SER A 92 1.70 -0.02 20.22
CA SER A 92 0.24 0.12 20.08
C SER A 92 -0.17 1.06 18.94
N GLN A 93 0.74 1.89 18.44
CA GLN A 93 0.55 2.80 17.30
C GLN A 93 1.84 2.90 16.46
N PRO A 94 2.24 1.81 15.78
CA PRO A 94 3.44 1.81 14.98
C PRO A 94 3.23 2.66 13.71
N GLU A 95 4.25 3.39 13.27
CA GLU A 95 4.18 4.19 12.03
C GLU A 95 4.37 3.34 10.76
N VAL A 96 5.01 2.18 10.91
CA VAL A 96 5.38 1.22 9.85
C VAL A 96 5.33 -0.21 10.39
N GLY A 97 5.49 -1.20 9.51
CA GLY A 97 5.47 -2.63 9.84
C GLY A 97 4.14 -3.32 9.52
N PHE A 98 3.14 -2.58 9.03
CA PHE A 98 1.86 -3.17 8.66
C PHE A 98 1.99 -4.09 7.45
N CYS A 99 1.29 -5.22 7.50
CA CYS A 99 1.13 -6.10 6.35
C CYS A 99 -0.01 -5.59 5.45
N VAL A 100 0.31 -4.71 4.50
CA VAL A 100 -0.65 -4.21 3.50
C VAL A 100 -0.64 -5.16 2.30
N HIS A 101 -1.78 -5.72 1.93
CA HIS A 101 -1.87 -6.67 0.81
C HIS A 101 -2.08 -5.99 -0.54
N ASN A 102 -2.84 -4.89 -0.59
CA ASN A 102 -3.05 -4.15 -1.84
C ASN A 102 -3.60 -2.74 -1.58
N LEU A 103 -3.36 -1.83 -2.53
CA LEU A 103 -3.96 -0.50 -2.59
C LEU A 103 -4.69 -0.30 -3.92
N ALA A 104 -5.80 0.41 -3.88
CA ALA A 104 -6.50 0.90 -5.07
C ALA A 104 -6.75 2.40 -4.95
N ILE A 105 -6.62 3.11 -6.07
CA ILE A 105 -6.82 4.56 -6.15
C ILE A 105 -8.12 4.87 -6.89
N HIS A 106 -8.87 5.84 -6.38
CA HIS A 106 -10.05 6.32 -7.06
C HIS A 106 -9.65 7.09 -8.34
N PRO A 107 -10.15 6.72 -9.54
CA PRO A 107 -9.64 7.22 -10.82
C PRO A 107 -9.81 8.74 -11.01
N ASN A 108 -10.91 9.32 -10.54
CA ASN A 108 -11.21 10.76 -10.71
C ASN A 108 -10.97 11.62 -9.45
N ARG A 109 -10.61 11.00 -8.32
CA ARG A 109 -10.39 11.65 -7.02
C ARG A 109 -9.23 10.94 -6.33
N PRO A 110 -8.00 11.06 -6.83
CA PRO A 110 -6.89 10.24 -6.36
C PRO A 110 -6.42 10.57 -4.92
N ASP A 111 -7.07 11.50 -4.22
CA ASP A 111 -6.98 11.65 -2.76
C ASP A 111 -7.78 10.56 -2.02
N VAL A 112 -8.70 9.87 -2.70
CA VAL A 112 -9.45 8.73 -2.17
C VAL A 112 -8.71 7.45 -2.52
N LEU A 113 -8.31 6.71 -1.48
CA LEU A 113 -7.60 5.44 -1.57
C LEU A 113 -8.38 4.36 -0.82
N PHE A 114 -8.22 3.13 -1.29
CA PHE A 114 -8.73 1.94 -0.64
C PHE A 114 -7.59 0.95 -0.41
N MET A 115 -7.68 0.19 0.66
CA MET A 115 -6.64 -0.75 1.07
C MET A 115 -7.29 -2.07 1.48
N GLN A 116 -6.73 -3.17 0.99
CA GLN A 116 -6.85 -4.45 1.67
C GLN A 116 -5.60 -4.59 2.53
N LYS A 117 -5.77 -4.48 3.85
CA LYS A 117 -4.74 -4.83 4.82
C LYS A 117 -4.84 -6.33 5.14
N HIS A 118 -3.85 -6.90 5.82
CA HIS A 118 -3.84 -8.31 6.21
C HIS A 118 -5.18 -8.75 6.79
N TRP A 119 -5.63 -8.03 7.81
CA TRP A 119 -7.03 -7.92 8.20
C TRP A 119 -7.49 -6.50 7.96
N ASP A 120 -8.76 -6.32 7.65
CA ASP A 120 -9.47 -5.06 7.41
C ASP A 120 -9.45 -4.58 5.96
N VAL A 121 -10.60 -4.04 5.54
CA VAL A 121 -10.72 -3.22 4.34
C VAL A 121 -10.78 -1.76 4.79
N MET A 122 -9.86 -0.93 4.31
CA MET A 122 -9.72 0.46 4.75
C MET A 122 -9.97 1.45 3.62
N ARG A 123 -10.39 2.66 3.99
CA ARG A 123 -10.54 3.81 3.10
C ARG A 123 -9.84 5.04 3.70
N SER A 124 -9.17 5.80 2.84
CA SER A 124 -8.70 7.16 3.13
C SER A 124 -9.35 8.14 2.14
N ASN A 125 -9.63 9.37 2.58
CA ASN A 125 -10.14 10.45 1.73
C ASN A 125 -9.15 11.62 1.56
N ASP A 126 -7.94 11.47 2.09
CA ASP A 126 -6.94 12.52 2.23
C ASP A 126 -5.53 12.05 1.81
N ALA A 127 -5.48 11.22 0.76
CA ALA A 127 -4.26 10.70 0.16
C ALA A 127 -3.40 9.88 1.15
N GLY A 128 -4.05 9.09 2.00
CA GLY A 128 -3.41 8.24 3.01
C GLY A 128 -3.05 8.98 4.32
N GLY A 129 -3.54 10.20 4.51
CA GLY A 129 -3.30 10.96 5.74
C GLY A 129 -3.97 10.32 6.96
N GLU A 130 -5.17 9.77 6.79
CA GLU A 130 -5.89 8.99 7.79
C GLU A 130 -6.73 7.89 7.13
N TRP A 131 -6.68 6.69 7.71
CA TRP A 131 -7.44 5.52 7.28
C TRP A 131 -8.60 5.24 8.24
N HIS A 132 -9.73 4.85 7.66
CA HIS A 132 -10.91 4.39 8.38
C HIS A 132 -11.31 3.01 7.87
N GLU A 133 -11.68 2.13 8.79
CA GLU A 133 -12.19 0.81 8.45
C GLU A 133 -13.54 0.91 7.75
N VAL A 134 -13.71 0.14 6.67
CA VAL A 134 -14.92 0.01 5.86
C VAL A 134 -15.27 -1.47 5.58
N SER A 135 -14.73 -2.41 6.38
CA SER A 135 -15.02 -3.85 6.28
C SER A 135 -16.51 -4.17 6.37
N GLY A 136 -17.27 -3.38 7.15
CA GLY A 136 -18.73 -3.47 7.22
C GLY A 136 -19.21 -4.85 7.67
N ASN A 137 -20.01 -5.52 6.84
CA ASN A 137 -20.60 -6.83 7.09
C ASN A 137 -20.01 -7.93 6.20
N LEU A 138 -18.76 -7.76 5.72
CA LEU A 138 -18.08 -8.81 4.96
C LEU A 138 -18.01 -10.11 5.77
N PRO A 139 -18.12 -11.28 5.11
CA PRO A 139 -18.08 -12.57 5.79
C PRO A 139 -16.70 -12.89 6.39
N SER A 140 -15.66 -12.19 5.94
CA SER A 140 -14.31 -12.14 6.51
C SER A 140 -13.67 -10.81 6.12
N ASP A 141 -12.81 -10.29 6.99
CA ASP A 141 -11.99 -9.09 6.80
C ASP A 141 -10.59 -9.41 6.23
N PHE A 142 -10.25 -10.71 6.12
CA PHE A 142 -9.01 -11.20 5.54
C PHE A 142 -9.17 -11.44 4.03
N GLY A 143 -8.20 -10.96 3.24
CA GLY A 143 -8.20 -11.07 1.78
C GLY A 143 -6.95 -10.44 1.20
N PHE A 144 -6.75 -10.51 -0.12
CA PHE A 144 -5.55 -9.96 -0.77
C PHE A 144 -5.84 -8.84 -1.78
N PRO A 145 -6.62 -9.07 -2.85
CA PRO A 145 -6.85 -8.05 -3.86
C PRO A 145 -7.90 -7.03 -3.41
N ILE A 146 -7.75 -5.80 -3.90
CA ILE A 146 -8.78 -4.76 -3.88
C ILE A 146 -8.80 -4.02 -5.22
N ALA A 147 -9.98 -3.71 -5.74
CA ALA A 147 -10.13 -2.96 -6.98
C ALA A 147 -11.31 -1.98 -6.92
N VAL A 148 -11.16 -0.82 -7.56
CA VAL A 148 -12.21 0.19 -7.69
C VAL A 148 -12.94 -0.01 -9.02
N HIS A 149 -14.28 0.03 -9.00
CA HIS A 149 -15.06 -0.03 -10.23
C HIS A 149 -14.81 1.23 -11.09
N SER A 150 -14.52 1.05 -12.38
CA SER A 150 -14.05 2.13 -13.26
C SER A 150 -15.10 3.23 -13.53
N HIS A 151 -16.39 2.90 -13.46
CA HIS A 151 -17.49 3.84 -13.72
C HIS A 151 -18.32 4.16 -12.48
N GLU A 152 -18.08 3.46 -11.37
CA GLU A 152 -18.79 3.66 -10.09
C GLU A 152 -17.75 3.66 -8.99
N PRO A 153 -16.92 4.70 -8.89
CA PRO A 153 -15.68 4.62 -8.12
C PRO A 153 -15.87 4.72 -6.59
N GLU A 154 -17.12 4.68 -6.12
CA GLU A 154 -17.50 4.40 -4.72
C GLU A 154 -17.76 2.90 -4.48
N THR A 155 -17.76 2.08 -5.53
CA THR A 155 -17.88 0.63 -5.49
C THR A 155 -16.48 0.02 -5.56
N ILE A 156 -16.15 -0.80 -4.55
CA ILE A 156 -14.92 -1.59 -4.50
C ILE A 156 -15.23 -3.09 -4.49
N TYR A 157 -14.30 -3.87 -5.05
CA TYR A 157 -14.33 -5.32 -4.99
C TYR A 157 -13.14 -5.82 -4.18
N VAL A 158 -13.43 -6.72 -3.25
CA VAL A 158 -12.46 -7.50 -2.49
C VAL A 158 -12.76 -8.99 -2.67
N VAL A 159 -11.80 -9.84 -2.36
CA VAL A 159 -12.00 -11.30 -2.34
C VAL A 159 -11.72 -11.81 -0.93
N PRO A 160 -12.74 -11.85 -0.05
CA PRO A 160 -12.59 -12.38 1.29
C PRO A 160 -12.28 -13.87 1.27
N ILE A 161 -11.32 -14.30 2.07
CA ILE A 161 -10.99 -15.71 2.23
C ILE A 161 -10.82 -16.04 3.71
N LYS A 162 -10.97 -17.32 4.05
CA LYS A 162 -10.69 -17.77 5.41
C LYS A 162 -9.18 -17.74 5.64
N SER A 163 -8.75 -17.07 6.71
CA SER A 163 -7.33 -16.95 7.09
C SER A 163 -6.70 -18.32 7.33
N ASP A 164 -5.39 -18.43 7.04
CA ASP A 164 -4.57 -19.59 7.38
C ASP A 164 -4.40 -19.77 8.90
N SER A 165 -4.59 -18.71 9.69
CA SER A 165 -4.66 -18.78 11.16
C SER A 165 -5.86 -19.56 11.71
N GLU A 166 -6.85 -19.87 10.86
CA GLU A 166 -8.07 -20.61 11.20
C GLU A 166 -8.05 -22.07 10.69
N HIS A 167 -6.86 -22.57 10.32
CA HIS A 167 -6.60 -23.93 9.85
C HIS A 167 -5.84 -24.78 10.86
#